data_AF-A0A940IEZ3-F1
#
_entry.id   AF-A0A940IEZ3-F1
#
_cell.length_a   1.000
_cell.length_b   1.000
_cell.length_c   1.000
_cell.angle_alpha   90.00
_cell.angle_beta   90.00
_cell.angle_gamma   90.00
#
_symmetry.space_group_name_H-M   'P 1'
#
loop_
_entity.id
_entity.type
_entity.pdbx_description
1 polymer ?
#
loop_
_entity_poly.entity_id
_entity_poly.type
_entity_poly.pdbx_seq_one_letter_code
_entity_poly.pdbx_strand_id
1 'polypeptide(L)'
;RHVELKDAEYEVINAGEAWADLKDAIEESTVEQLPERDEFLRIIRENPDVNVREQKMRAMGAAFDRLRSMFVDQRNAGYIQVYYEAVPDKGEETINRAVQMVREKRYAEARDLLEPLDDDRKWNTLAVSYYMTGDTDKAMECFARAAADGNAEAQRNIDAIRALKKR
;
A
#
# COMPACT_ATOMS: atom_id res chain seq x y z
N ARG A 1 -13.54 -6.47 1.30
CA ARG A 1 -13.11 -6.42 2.71
C ARG A 1 -12.60 -5.01 2.96
N HIS A 2 -13.32 -4.19 3.73
CA HIS A 2 -12.86 -2.84 4.11
C HIS A 2 -12.03 -2.97 5.39
N VAL A 3 -10.95 -2.21 5.49
CA VAL A 3 -10.14 -2.10 6.71
C VAL A 3 -10.41 -0.72 7.29
N GLU A 4 -10.95 -0.66 8.50
CA GLU A 4 -11.05 0.57 9.27
C GLU A 4 -9.74 0.77 10.04
N LEU A 5 -9.09 1.90 9.79
CA LEU A 5 -7.94 2.36 10.55
C LEU A 5 -8.38 3.44 11.54
N LYS A 6 -7.71 3.50 12.70
CA LYS A 6 -7.99 4.50 13.72
C LYS A 6 -7.36 5.83 13.31
N ASP A 7 -7.97 6.95 13.68
CA ASP A 7 -7.46 8.30 13.38
C ASP A 7 -6.01 8.52 13.83
N ALA A 8 -5.57 7.87 14.92
CA ALA A 8 -4.20 7.94 15.43
C ALA A 8 -3.13 7.35 14.50
N GLU A 9 -3.52 6.58 13.49
CA GLU A 9 -2.63 6.03 12.46
C GLU A 9 -2.34 7.05 11.33
N TYR A 10 -2.99 8.21 11.37
CA TYR A 10 -2.82 9.29 10.39
C TYR A 10 -2.17 10.51 11.05
N GLU A 11 -1.08 11.00 10.46
CA GLU A 11 -0.52 12.30 10.78
C GLU A 11 -0.77 13.27 9.62
N VAL A 12 -1.52 14.34 9.90
CA VAL A 12 -1.74 15.41 8.92
C VAL A 12 -0.75 16.54 9.20
N ILE A 13 0.29 16.64 8.37
CA ILE A 13 1.24 17.73 8.41
C ILE A 13 0.81 18.76 7.37
N ASN A 14 0.22 19.86 7.84
CA ASN A 14 0.05 21.04 7.00
C ASN A 14 1.32 21.88 7.12
N ALA A 15 2.24 21.71 6.19
CA ALA A 15 3.42 22.58 6.10
C ALA A 15 2.93 24.03 5.92
N GLY A 16 3.46 24.96 6.73
CA GLY A 16 3.08 26.37 6.67
C GLY A 16 3.30 27.01 5.29
N GLU A 17 2.95 28.29 5.15
CA GLU A 17 3.00 29.01 3.87
C GLU A 17 4.38 28.87 3.17
N ALA A 18 4.37 28.33 1.94
CA ALA A 18 5.56 28.03 1.15
C ALA A 18 6.18 29.29 0.50
N TRP A 19 6.62 30.25 1.31
CA TRP A 19 7.19 31.52 0.83
C TRP A 19 8.49 31.38 0.03
N ALA A 20 9.27 30.33 0.31
CA ALA A 20 10.49 30.03 -0.45
C ALA A 20 10.15 29.62 -1.88
N ASP A 21 9.23 28.67 -2.05
CA ASP A 21 8.79 28.21 -3.37
C ASP A 21 8.10 29.32 -4.17
N LEU A 22 7.31 30.17 -3.50
CA LEU A 22 6.72 31.36 -4.12
C LEU A 22 7.80 32.33 -4.63
N LYS A 23 8.84 32.57 -3.83
CA LYS A 23 9.96 33.44 -4.22
C LYS A 23 10.66 32.88 -5.44
N ASP A 24 10.98 31.59 -5.44
CA ASP A 24 11.74 30.96 -6.53
C ASP A 24 10.94 30.99 -7.84
N ALA A 25 9.64 30.72 -7.79
CA ALA A 25 8.77 30.85 -8.96
C ALA A 25 8.62 32.30 -9.48
N ILE A 26 8.63 33.30 -8.59
CA ILE A 26 8.70 34.71 -9.01
C ILE A 26 10.06 34.98 -9.68
N GLU A 27 11.16 34.48 -9.12
CA GLU A 27 12.50 34.66 -9.69
C GLU A 27 12.64 34.02 -11.07
N GLU A 28 12.02 32.87 -11.30
CA GLU A 28 11.99 32.15 -12.57
C GLU A 28 11.04 32.75 -13.62
N SER A 29 10.07 33.57 -13.20
CA SER A 29 9.12 34.21 -14.11
C SER A 29 9.80 35.24 -15.03
N THR A 30 9.30 35.35 -16.27
CA THR A 30 9.73 36.41 -17.20
C THR A 30 8.94 37.71 -16.98
N VAL A 31 9.50 38.83 -17.44
CA VAL A 31 8.82 40.15 -17.41
C VAL A 31 7.51 40.14 -18.22
N GLU A 32 7.39 39.28 -19.24
CA GLU A 32 6.12 39.12 -19.97
C GLU A 32 5.06 38.38 -19.16
N GLN A 33 5.48 37.41 -18.33
CA GLN A 33 4.58 36.63 -17.48
C GLN A 33 4.17 37.42 -16.23
N LEU A 34 5.10 38.15 -15.63
CA LEU A 34 4.90 38.91 -14.41
C LEU A 34 5.66 40.25 -14.50
N PRO A 35 5.06 41.30 -15.08
CA PRO A 35 5.69 42.62 -15.18
C PRO A 35 6.09 43.21 -13.84
N GLU A 36 5.33 42.91 -12.78
CA GLU A 36 5.56 43.39 -11.41
C GLU A 36 6.51 42.49 -10.59
N ARG A 37 7.23 41.55 -11.23
CA ARG A 37 8.14 40.59 -10.59
C ARG A 37 9.07 41.22 -9.56
N ASP A 38 9.77 42.28 -9.95
CA ASP A 38 10.77 42.91 -9.08
C ASP A 38 10.13 43.58 -7.85
N GLU A 39 8.91 44.07 -7.98
CA GLU A 39 8.14 44.63 -6.87
C GLU A 39 7.75 43.53 -5.86
N PHE A 40 7.32 42.37 -6.34
CA PHE A 40 7.04 41.22 -5.48
C PHE A 40 8.30 40.73 -4.75
N LEU A 41 9.45 40.64 -5.44
CA LEU A 41 10.72 40.27 -4.80
C LEU A 41 11.18 41.30 -3.77
N ARG A 42 10.93 42.59 -4.01
CA ARG A 42 11.20 43.66 -3.05
C ARG A 42 10.35 43.50 -1.79
N ILE A 43 9.05 43.24 -1.94
CA ILE A 43 8.15 43.00 -0.80
C ILE A 43 8.64 41.82 0.05
N ILE A 44 9.04 40.72 -0.58
CA ILE A 44 9.59 39.54 0.15
C ILE A 44 10.85 39.91 0.91
N ARG A 45 11.77 40.66 0.29
CA ARG A 45 13.07 41.03 0.88
C ARG A 45 12.94 42.01 2.05
N GLU A 46 12.06 42.99 1.95
CA GLU A 46 11.98 44.10 2.92
C GLU A 46 11.07 43.82 4.11
N ASN A 47 10.20 42.82 4.03
CA ASN A 47 9.20 42.55 5.07
C ASN A 47 9.48 41.17 5.66
N PRO A 48 10.06 41.05 6.86
CA PRO A 48 10.34 39.75 7.48
C PRO A 48 9.07 39.01 7.93
N ASP A 49 8.00 39.75 8.24
CA ASP A 49 6.70 39.20 8.63
C ASP A 49 5.88 38.75 7.40
N VAL A 50 5.50 37.48 7.38
CA VAL A 50 4.73 36.84 6.32
C VAL A 50 3.36 37.48 6.09
N ASN A 51 2.68 37.90 7.15
CA ASN A 51 1.36 38.53 7.06
C ASN A 51 1.48 39.91 6.41
N VAL A 52 2.55 40.64 6.71
CA VAL A 52 2.82 41.96 6.12
C VAL A 52 3.14 41.83 4.63
N ARG A 53 3.89 40.79 4.22
CA ARG A 53 4.13 40.48 2.79
C ARG A 53 2.79 40.27 2.09
N GLU A 54 1.96 39.39 2.62
CA GLU A 54 0.67 39.05 2.02
C GLU A 54 -0.24 40.28 1.87
N GLN A 55 -0.36 41.09 2.92
CA GLN A 55 -1.15 42.33 2.89
C GLN A 55 -0.65 43.30 1.80
N LYS A 56 0.67 43.52 1.71
CA LYS A 56 1.26 44.41 0.69
C LYS A 56 1.07 43.87 -0.72
N MET A 57 1.24 42.57 -0.92
CA MET A 57 1.01 41.94 -2.22
C MET A 57 -0.47 42.05 -2.63
N ARG A 58 -1.41 41.76 -1.73
CA ARG A 58 -2.86 41.89 -1.98
C ARG A 58 -3.26 43.31 -2.38
N ALA A 59 -2.62 44.33 -1.79
CA ALA A 59 -2.88 45.73 -2.13
C ALA A 59 -2.50 46.10 -3.59
N MET A 60 -1.70 45.27 -4.27
CA MET A 60 -1.33 45.47 -5.68
C MET A 60 -2.44 45.04 -6.67
N GLY A 61 -3.56 44.49 -6.19
CA GLY A 61 -4.76 44.23 -6.99
C GLY A 61 -4.51 43.28 -8.17
N ALA A 62 -4.66 43.77 -9.40
CA ALA A 62 -4.55 42.96 -10.61
C ALA A 62 -3.19 42.24 -10.75
N ALA A 63 -2.11 42.83 -10.24
CA ALA A 63 -0.80 42.18 -10.21
C ALA A 63 -0.80 40.95 -9.28
N PHE A 64 -1.47 41.05 -8.13
CA PHE A 64 -1.63 39.92 -7.21
C PHE A 64 -2.50 38.82 -7.80
N ASP A 65 -3.56 39.18 -8.53
CA ASP A 65 -4.40 38.21 -9.23
C ASP A 65 -3.63 37.47 -10.33
N ARG A 66 -2.76 38.18 -11.06
CA ARG A 66 -1.87 37.58 -12.06
C ARG A 66 -0.89 36.60 -11.40
N LEU A 67 -0.18 37.04 -10.36
CA LEU A 67 0.72 36.19 -9.58
C LEU A 67 -0.01 34.93 -9.10
N ARG A 68 -1.19 35.10 -8.51
CA ARG A 68 -2.04 34.00 -8.03
C ARG A 68 -2.41 33.00 -9.14
N SER A 69 -2.69 33.48 -10.34
CA SER A 69 -3.08 32.63 -11.48
C SER A 69 -1.94 31.75 -12.02
N MET A 70 -0.68 32.05 -11.67
CA MET A 70 0.48 31.26 -12.06
C MET A 70 0.64 29.98 -11.22
N PHE A 71 -0.04 29.86 -10.08
CA PHE A 71 0.13 28.78 -9.10
C PHE A 71 -1.11 27.87 -8.96
N VAL A 72 -1.87 27.67 -10.04
CA VAL A 72 -3.10 26.86 -9.99
C VAL A 72 -2.83 25.44 -9.51
N ASP A 73 -1.71 24.83 -9.91
CA ASP A 73 -1.36 23.45 -9.55
C ASP A 73 -0.80 23.32 -8.12
N GLN A 74 -0.10 24.34 -7.62
CA GLN A 74 0.48 24.32 -6.25
C GLN A 74 -0.57 24.54 -5.15
N ARG A 75 -1.77 25.06 -5.47
CA ARG A 75 -2.87 25.26 -4.51
C ARG A 75 -3.57 23.97 -4.08
N ASN A 76 -3.34 22.87 -4.78
CA ASN A 76 -3.92 21.56 -4.50
C ASN A 76 -2.90 20.55 -3.97
N ALA A 77 -1.67 20.96 -3.67
CA ALA A 77 -0.61 20.09 -3.22
C ALA A 77 -0.68 19.83 -1.70
N GLY A 78 -1.77 19.22 -1.24
CA GLY A 78 -1.70 18.44 -0.01
C GLY A 78 -1.04 17.10 -0.34
N TYR A 79 0.13 16.81 0.21
CA TYR A 79 0.74 15.48 0.09
C TYR A 79 0.31 14.62 1.29
N ILE A 80 -0.08 13.37 1.02
CA ILE A 80 -0.32 12.38 2.08
C ILE A 80 0.94 11.51 2.14
N GLN A 81 1.59 11.47 3.29
CA GLN A 81 2.68 10.55 3.56
C GLN A 81 2.16 9.39 4.38
N VAL A 82 2.09 8.20 3.77
CA VAL A 82 1.64 6.97 4.44
C VAL A 82 2.87 6.16 4.85
N TYR A 83 3.05 5.97 6.15
CA TYR A 83 4.00 5.00 6.69
C TYR A 83 3.26 3.67 6.87
N TYR A 84 3.80 2.60 6.31
CA TYR A 84 3.32 1.25 6.58
C TYR A 84 4.50 0.36 6.94
N GLU A 85 4.34 -0.47 7.97
CA GLU A 85 5.25 -1.56 8.24
C GLU A 85 4.70 -2.81 7.55
N ALA A 86 5.48 -3.37 6.61
CA ALA A 86 5.19 -4.68 6.06
C ALA A 86 5.51 -5.74 7.12
N VAL A 87 4.55 -6.00 8.02
CA VAL A 87 4.66 -7.09 8.99
C VAL A 87 4.64 -8.41 8.21
N PRO A 88 5.71 -9.22 8.26
CA PRO A 88 5.75 -10.48 7.51
C PRO A 88 4.63 -11.41 7.94
N ASP A 89 3.83 -11.88 6.99
CA ASP A 89 2.85 -12.94 7.21
C ASP A 89 3.59 -14.28 7.38
N LYS A 90 3.99 -14.56 8.62
CA LYS A 90 4.72 -15.78 8.99
C LYS A 90 3.96 -17.06 8.60
N GLY A 91 2.63 -17.00 8.55
CA GLY A 91 1.79 -18.11 8.10
C GLY A 91 1.98 -18.36 6.60
N GLU A 92 1.92 -17.30 5.81
CA GLU A 92 2.15 -17.35 4.36
C GLU A 92 3.57 -17.83 4.02
N GLU A 93 4.59 -17.33 4.73
CA GLU A 93 5.98 -17.79 4.56
C GLU A 93 6.12 -19.29 4.82
N THR A 94 5.51 -19.79 5.90
CA THR A 94 5.53 -21.21 6.28
C THR A 94 4.83 -22.07 5.22
N ILE A 95 3.67 -21.62 4.72
CA ILE A 95 2.91 -22.34 3.69
C ILE A 95 3.69 -22.36 2.37
N ASN A 96 4.27 -21.25 1.95
CA ASN A 96 5.09 -21.17 0.74
C ASN A 96 6.28 -22.12 0.81
N ARG A 97 6.90 -22.23 2.00
CA ARG A 97 7.97 -23.20 2.24
C ARG A 97 7.49 -24.63 2.10
N ALA A 98 6.32 -24.97 2.65
CA ALA A 98 5.73 -26.30 2.52
C ALA A 98 5.33 -26.63 1.07
N VAL A 99 4.79 -25.66 0.31
CA VAL A 99 4.50 -25.83 -1.12
C VAL A 99 5.77 -26.19 -1.90
N GLN A 100 6.88 -25.52 -1.60
CA GLN A 100 8.16 -25.84 -2.22
C GLN A 100 8.64 -27.26 -1.84
N MET A 101 8.49 -27.66 -0.57
CA MET A 101 8.79 -29.03 -0.14
C MET A 101 7.95 -30.07 -0.87
N VAL A 102 6.65 -29.83 -1.08
CA VAL A 102 5.76 -30.71 -1.87
C VAL A 102 6.25 -30.83 -3.31
N ARG A 103 6.68 -29.73 -3.96
CA ARG A 103 7.26 -29.76 -5.32
C ARG A 103 8.55 -30.58 -5.38
N GLU A 104 9.34 -30.53 -4.32
CA GLU A 104 10.57 -31.32 -4.13
C GLU A 104 10.29 -32.76 -3.68
N LYS A 105 9.01 -33.17 -3.60
CA LYS A 105 8.54 -34.47 -3.12
C LYS A 105 8.89 -34.79 -1.66
N ARG A 106 9.21 -33.76 -0.87
CA ARG A 106 9.52 -33.83 0.57
C ARG A 106 8.24 -33.75 1.40
N TYR A 107 7.35 -34.71 1.18
CA TYR A 107 5.98 -34.67 1.72
C TYR A 107 5.91 -34.80 3.24
N ALA A 108 6.77 -35.64 3.84
CA ALA A 108 6.81 -35.78 5.30
C ALA A 108 7.24 -34.48 5.99
N GLU A 109 8.29 -33.82 5.47
CA GLU A 109 8.75 -32.53 6.00
C GLU A 109 7.70 -31.43 5.82
N ALA A 110 7.02 -31.39 4.68
CA ALA A 110 5.93 -30.45 4.44
C ALA A 110 4.76 -30.67 5.40
N ARG A 111 4.41 -31.92 5.70
CA ARG A 111 3.39 -32.28 6.69
C ARG A 111 3.79 -31.81 8.08
N ASP A 112 4.98 -32.18 8.54
CA ASP A 112 5.46 -31.89 9.89
C ASP A 112 5.58 -30.37 10.12
N LEU A 113 5.88 -29.59 9.06
CA LEU A 113 5.90 -28.13 9.10
C LEU A 113 4.48 -27.51 9.21
N LEU A 114 3.49 -28.08 8.54
CA LEU A 114 2.13 -27.52 8.46
C LEU A 114 1.18 -28.00 9.57
N GLU A 115 1.41 -29.19 10.14
CA GLU A 115 0.54 -29.75 11.18
C GLU A 115 0.35 -28.80 12.38
N PRO A 116 1.41 -28.17 12.96
CA PRO A 116 1.27 -27.24 14.08
C PRO A 116 0.84 -25.83 13.69
N LEU A 117 0.79 -25.49 12.39
CA LEU A 117 0.51 -24.12 11.94
C LEU A 117 -0.98 -23.77 12.15
N ASP A 118 -1.27 -22.70 12.90
CA ASP A 118 -2.64 -22.20 13.08
C ASP A 118 -3.02 -21.24 11.95
N ASP A 119 -3.25 -21.80 10.76
CA ASP A 119 -3.59 -21.04 9.54
C ASP A 119 -4.45 -21.88 8.59
N ASP A 120 -5.66 -21.42 8.26
CA ASP A 120 -6.59 -22.15 7.39
C ASP A 120 -6.09 -22.30 5.95
N ARG A 121 -5.18 -21.44 5.50
CA ARG A 121 -4.62 -21.53 4.15
C ARG A 121 -3.77 -22.79 3.94
N LYS A 122 -3.38 -23.48 5.02
CA LYS A 122 -2.53 -24.69 4.97
C LYS A 122 -3.22 -25.91 4.36
N TRP A 123 -4.55 -25.97 4.41
CA TRP A 123 -5.29 -27.24 4.30
C TRP A 123 -5.04 -28.00 3.00
N ASN A 124 -4.95 -27.32 1.85
CA ASN A 124 -4.69 -27.99 0.55
C ASN A 124 -3.30 -28.63 0.51
N THR A 125 -2.26 -27.88 0.89
CA THR A 125 -0.89 -28.39 0.88
C THR A 125 -0.68 -29.48 1.92
N LEU A 126 -1.28 -29.33 3.12
CA LEU A 126 -1.24 -30.37 4.16
C LEU A 126 -1.95 -31.65 3.68
N ALA A 127 -3.08 -31.53 2.99
CA ALA A 127 -3.79 -32.66 2.42
C ALA A 127 -2.95 -33.43 1.39
N VAL A 128 -2.27 -32.73 0.48
CA VAL A 128 -1.35 -33.35 -0.48
C VAL A 128 -0.23 -34.09 0.26
N SER A 129 0.34 -33.48 1.30
CA SER A 129 1.40 -34.10 2.10
C SER A 129 0.93 -35.37 2.82
N TYR A 130 -0.26 -35.39 3.42
CA TYR A 130 -0.85 -36.61 3.99
C TYR A 130 -1.12 -37.68 2.93
N TYR A 131 -1.70 -37.31 1.79
CA TYR A 131 -2.02 -38.26 0.72
C TYR A 131 -0.77 -38.94 0.19
N MET A 132 0.28 -38.15 -0.08
CA MET A 132 1.55 -38.67 -0.61
C MET A 132 2.38 -39.45 0.41
N THR A 133 2.09 -39.29 1.71
CA THR A 133 2.66 -40.12 2.79
C THR A 133 1.80 -41.32 3.15
N GLY A 134 0.66 -41.52 2.47
CA GLY A 134 -0.22 -42.68 2.61
C GLY A 134 -1.37 -42.52 3.59
N ASP A 135 -1.46 -41.42 4.33
CA ASP A 135 -2.56 -41.14 5.26
C ASP A 135 -3.75 -40.53 4.51
N THR A 136 -4.46 -41.38 3.76
CA THR A 136 -5.53 -40.95 2.86
C THR A 136 -6.72 -40.38 3.62
N ASP A 137 -6.99 -40.85 4.84
CA ASP A 137 -8.16 -40.40 5.61
C ASP A 137 -7.95 -38.96 6.09
N LYS A 138 -6.79 -38.65 6.70
CA LYS A 138 -6.43 -37.28 7.05
C LYS A 138 -6.33 -36.36 5.83
N ALA A 139 -5.84 -36.88 4.70
CA ALA A 139 -5.80 -36.12 3.46
C ALA A 139 -7.20 -35.68 3.03
N MET A 140 -8.19 -36.59 3.06
CA MET A 140 -9.56 -36.29 2.67
C MET A 140 -10.23 -35.29 3.62
N GLU A 141 -9.96 -35.37 4.93
CA GLU A 141 -10.42 -34.37 5.90
C GLU A 141 -9.85 -32.99 5.59
N CYS A 142 -8.54 -32.90 5.33
CA CYS A 142 -7.88 -31.64 5.00
C CYS A 142 -8.37 -31.08 3.67
N PHE A 143 -8.53 -31.90 2.63
CA PHE A 143 -9.10 -31.44 1.36
C PHE A 143 -10.53 -30.95 1.52
N ALA A 144 -11.35 -31.59 2.37
CA ALA A 144 -12.72 -31.13 2.63
C ALA A 144 -12.73 -29.74 3.27
N ARG A 145 -11.82 -29.46 4.22
CA ARG A 145 -11.65 -28.12 4.80
C ARG A 145 -11.25 -27.10 3.73
N ALA A 146 -10.23 -27.41 2.93
CA ALA A 146 -9.79 -26.53 1.86
C ALA A 146 -10.90 -26.25 0.82
N ALA A 147 -11.67 -27.27 0.46
CA ALA A 147 -12.78 -27.12 -0.49
C ALA A 147 -13.94 -26.31 0.10
N ALA A 148 -14.24 -26.43 1.40
CA ALA A 148 -15.23 -25.61 2.09
C ALA A 148 -14.87 -24.12 2.06
N ASP A 149 -13.57 -23.80 2.08
CA ASP A 149 -13.04 -22.44 1.91
C ASP A 149 -12.95 -21.99 0.43
N GLY A 150 -13.47 -22.79 -0.50
CA GLY A 150 -13.53 -22.45 -1.93
C GLY A 150 -12.30 -22.84 -2.74
N ASN A 151 -11.40 -23.67 -2.21
CA ASN A 151 -10.24 -24.14 -2.97
C ASN A 151 -10.66 -25.16 -4.06
N ALA A 152 -10.71 -24.69 -5.31
CA ALA A 152 -11.09 -25.52 -6.45
C ALA A 152 -10.10 -26.67 -6.75
N GLU A 153 -8.82 -26.52 -6.39
CA GLU A 153 -7.82 -27.59 -6.56
C GLU A 153 -8.08 -28.73 -5.56
N ALA A 154 -8.40 -28.41 -4.31
CA ALA A 154 -8.78 -29.40 -3.30
C ALA A 154 -10.01 -30.22 -3.74
N GLN A 155 -11.02 -29.57 -4.33
CA GLN A 155 -12.19 -30.26 -4.88
C GLN A 155 -11.80 -31.22 -6.02
N ARG A 156 -10.94 -30.80 -6.95
CA ARG A 156 -10.44 -31.69 -8.02
C ARG A 156 -9.66 -32.87 -7.46
N ASN A 157 -8.85 -32.67 -6.42
CA ASN A 157 -8.10 -33.73 -5.76
C ASN A 157 -9.03 -34.75 -5.10
N ILE A 158 -10.08 -34.30 -4.41
CA ILE A 158 -11.14 -35.17 -3.86
C ILE A 158 -11.76 -36.05 -4.96
N ASP A 159 -12.15 -35.44 -6.07
CA ASP A 159 -12.83 -36.14 -7.16
C ASP A 159 -11.90 -37.16 -7.83
N ALA A 160 -10.62 -36.81 -8.04
CA ALA A 160 -9.60 -37.70 -8.57
C ALA A 160 -9.36 -38.92 -7.66
N ILE A 161 -9.20 -38.71 -6.35
CA ILE A 161 -9.01 -39.79 -5.37
C ILE A 161 -10.23 -40.73 -5.34
N ARG A 162 -11.44 -40.17 -5.34
CA ARG A 162 -12.69 -40.95 -5.40
C ARG A 162 -12.81 -41.77 -6.68
N ALA A 163 -12.40 -41.23 -7.82
CA ALA A 163 -12.40 -41.94 -9.09
C ALA A 163 -11.40 -43.10 -9.08
N LEU A 164 -10.23 -42.93 -8.47
CA LEU A 164 -9.22 -43.99 -8.32
C LEU A 164 -9.72 -45.14 -7.44
N LYS A 165 -10.42 -44.85 -6.33
CA LYS A 165 -10.97 -45.89 -5.42
C LYS A 165 -12.12 -46.71 -6.02
N LYS A 166 -12.72 -46.27 -7.13
CA LYS A 166 -13.82 -46.98 -7.82
C LYS A 166 -13.34 -47.94 -8.92
N ARG A 167 -12.04 -47.99 -9.18
CA ARG A 167 -11.39 -48.92 -10.14
C ARG A 167 -10.82 -50.11 -9.40
#